data_AF-A0A4R4Q839-F1
#
_entry.id   AF-A0A4R4Q839-F1
#
_cell.length_a   1.000
_cell.length_b   1.000
_cell.length_c   1.000
_cell.angle_alpha   90.00
_cell.angle_beta   90.00
_cell.angle_gamma   90.00
#
_symmetry.space_group_name_H-M   'P 1'
#
loop_
_entity.id
_entity.type
_entity.pdbx_description
1 polymer ?
#
loop_
_entity_poly.entity_id
_entity_poly.type
_entity_poly.pdbx_seq_one_letter_code
_entity_poly.pdbx_strand_id
1 'polypeptide(L)'
;MIERIEVVPSRSNLAGFVAWAVKQQPKTRSVGLGVIAVAAELFPEIPEALLVGARVDGQPYVPVPVPAGPPDDVVELLGVYQPPAEDTPTAVSAETVETSAEQTGVPERTSTPDGGPLPPLPESAYSDDAVPLPEADPAGHQCDHCGRTFGSARGLNAHTRQAHTDSEG
;
A
#
# COMPACT_ATOMS: atom_id res chain seq x y z
N MET A 1 10.96 20.03 9.51
CA MET A 1 9.77 19.15 9.46
C MET A 1 9.69 18.65 8.03
N ILE A 2 9.77 17.33 7.81
CA ILE A 2 9.78 16.78 6.43
C ILE A 2 8.34 16.79 5.93
N GLU A 3 8.08 17.51 4.85
CA GLU A 3 6.79 17.51 4.15
C GLU A 3 6.51 16.13 3.54
N ARG A 4 5.27 15.66 3.63
CA ARG A 4 4.88 14.32 3.23
C ARG A 4 3.68 14.37 2.29
N ILE A 5 3.76 13.58 1.25
CA ILE A 5 2.72 13.37 0.24
C ILE A 5 2.11 12.00 0.49
N GLU A 6 0.79 11.92 0.51
CA GLU A 6 0.05 10.68 0.69
C GLU A 6 -0.18 9.99 -0.64
N VAL A 7 0.42 8.81 -0.83
CA VAL A 7 0.26 8.03 -2.05
C VAL A 7 -0.53 6.76 -1.75
N VAL A 8 -1.61 6.57 -2.49
CA VAL A 8 -2.43 5.35 -2.50
C VAL A 8 -2.20 4.65 -3.83
N PRO A 9 -1.25 3.70 -3.90
CA PRO A 9 -0.98 2.97 -5.14
C PRO A 9 -2.17 2.12 -5.55
N SER A 10 -2.33 1.91 -6.86
CA SER A 10 -3.32 0.98 -7.41
C SER A 10 -2.99 -0.47 -7.00
N ARG A 11 -4.00 -1.35 -6.97
CA ARG A 11 -3.78 -2.77 -6.59
C ARG A 11 -2.76 -3.46 -7.47
N SER A 12 -2.74 -3.14 -8.77
CA SER A 12 -1.77 -3.70 -9.73
C SER A 12 -0.34 -3.24 -9.46
N ASN A 13 -0.16 -2.01 -8.96
CA ASN A 13 1.17 -1.42 -8.74
C ASN A 13 1.65 -1.50 -7.28
N LEU A 14 0.80 -1.94 -6.34
CA LEU A 14 1.10 -1.98 -4.90
C LEU A 14 2.39 -2.76 -4.60
N ALA A 15 2.58 -3.93 -5.19
CA ALA A 15 3.77 -4.76 -4.94
C ALA A 15 5.05 -4.06 -5.41
N GLY A 16 5.04 -3.47 -6.61
CA GLY A 16 6.17 -2.70 -7.14
C GLY A 16 6.45 -1.44 -6.30
N PHE A 17 5.40 -0.75 -5.87
CA PHE A 17 5.50 0.43 -5.01
C PHE A 17 6.12 0.09 -3.66
N VAL A 18 5.70 -0.99 -3.01
CA VAL A 18 6.27 -1.44 -1.73
C VAL A 18 7.75 -1.82 -1.89
N ALA A 19 8.10 -2.52 -2.99
CA ALA A 19 9.50 -2.87 -3.27
C ALA A 19 10.39 -1.64 -3.49
N TRP A 20 9.87 -0.59 -4.13
CA TRP A 20 10.54 0.71 -4.25
C TRP A 20 10.67 1.40 -2.89
N ALA A 21 9.57 1.49 -2.14
CA ALA A 21 9.47 2.18 -0.85
C ALA A 21 10.47 1.66 0.20
N VAL A 22 10.69 0.34 0.25
CA VAL A 22 11.64 -0.29 1.19
C VAL A 22 13.09 0.14 0.94
N LYS A 23 13.45 0.56 -0.28
CA LYS A 23 14.80 0.97 -0.66
C LYS A 23 15.12 2.43 -0.29
N GLN A 24 14.11 3.23 0.07
CA GLN A 24 14.25 4.67 0.22
C GLN A 24 14.90 5.11 1.53
N GLN A 25 15.67 6.20 1.45
CA GLN A 25 16.24 6.93 2.59
C GLN A 25 15.96 8.43 2.41
N PRO A 26 15.11 9.06 3.24
CA PRO A 26 14.49 8.53 4.46
C PRO A 26 13.42 7.47 4.20
N LYS A 27 13.22 6.59 5.19
CA LYS A 27 12.29 5.46 5.08
C LYS A 27 10.84 5.94 5.00
N THR A 28 10.15 5.62 3.91
CA THR A 28 8.70 5.85 3.76
C THR A 28 7.92 5.08 4.82
N ARG A 29 6.79 5.62 5.30
CA ARG A 29 5.96 4.95 6.32
C ARG A 29 4.55 4.74 5.81
N SER A 30 3.93 3.63 6.16
CA SER A 30 2.49 3.43 6.00
C SER A 30 1.74 4.28 7.03
N VAL A 31 0.80 5.11 6.58
CA VAL A 31 -0.04 5.95 7.45
C VAL A 31 -1.47 5.44 7.59
N GLY A 32 -1.87 4.48 6.75
CA GLY A 32 -3.19 3.86 6.81
C GLY A 32 -3.29 2.60 5.94
N LEU A 33 -4.49 2.05 5.83
CA LEU A 33 -4.78 0.89 4.97
C LEU A 33 -4.57 1.26 3.50
N GLY A 34 -3.40 0.90 2.96
CA GLY A 34 -3.03 1.20 1.58
C GLY A 34 -2.56 2.62 1.33
N VAL A 35 -2.34 3.43 2.38
CA VAL A 35 -1.82 4.80 2.27
C VAL A 35 -0.36 4.82 2.71
N ILE A 36 0.52 5.27 1.84
CA ILE A 36 1.95 5.38 2.09
C ILE A 36 2.34 6.85 2.05
N ALA A 37 2.89 7.35 3.17
CA ALA A 37 3.42 8.69 3.23
C ALA A 37 4.87 8.70 2.72
N VAL A 38 5.06 9.40 1.60
CA VAL A 38 6.36 9.60 0.95
C VAL A 38 6.84 11.01 1.26
N ALA A 39 8.14 11.19 1.51
CA ALA A 39 8.69 12.54 1.65
C ALA A 39 8.56 13.30 0.32
N ALA A 40 8.21 14.59 0.36
CA ALA A 40 8.02 15.39 -0.86
C ALA A 40 9.25 15.34 -1.80
N GLU A 41 10.46 15.25 -1.24
CA GLU A 41 11.72 15.16 -1.98
C GLU A 41 11.90 13.82 -2.73
N LEU A 42 11.30 12.74 -2.24
CA LEU A 42 11.38 11.41 -2.86
C LEU A 42 10.28 11.16 -3.91
N PHE A 43 9.27 12.02 -3.96
CA PHE A 43 8.14 11.85 -4.88
C PHE A 43 8.57 11.85 -6.37
N PRO A 44 9.47 12.74 -6.84
CA PRO A 44 9.96 12.72 -8.22
C PRO A 44 10.77 11.46 -8.56
N GLU A 45 11.29 10.76 -7.56
CA GLU A 45 12.07 9.52 -7.76
C GLU A 45 11.17 8.28 -7.87
N ILE A 46 9.86 8.42 -7.65
CA ILE A 46 8.92 7.32 -7.86
C ILE A 46 8.81 7.08 -9.37
N PRO A 47 9.09 5.85 -9.86
CA PRO A 47 8.86 5.51 -11.25
C PRO A 47 7.40 5.77 -11.62
N GLU A 48 7.17 6.57 -12.68
CA GLU A 48 5.84 6.98 -13.11
C GLU A 48 4.91 5.78 -13.38
N ALA A 49 5.46 4.66 -13.88
CA ALA A 49 4.73 3.40 -14.05
C ALA A 49 4.05 2.89 -12.77
N LEU A 50 4.62 3.17 -11.60
CA LEU A 50 4.03 2.79 -10.30
C LEU A 50 2.94 3.77 -9.86
N LEU A 51 2.94 4.99 -10.37
CA LEU A 51 1.93 6.01 -10.09
C LEU A 51 0.70 5.89 -11.00
N VAL A 52 0.76 5.14 -12.10
CA VAL A 52 -0.39 4.90 -12.98
C VAL A 52 -1.57 4.30 -12.19
N GLY A 53 -2.68 5.04 -12.16
CA GLY A 53 -3.89 4.66 -11.42
C GLY A 53 -3.81 4.86 -9.89
N ALA A 54 -2.71 5.41 -9.37
CA ALA A 54 -2.59 5.78 -7.97
C ALA A 54 -3.37 7.06 -7.65
N ARG A 55 -3.59 7.33 -6.36
CA ARG A 55 -4.03 8.64 -5.85
C ARG A 55 -2.92 9.30 -5.06
N VAL A 56 -2.64 10.57 -5.35
CA VAL A 56 -1.66 11.42 -4.69
C VAL A 56 -2.42 12.54 -4.00
N ASP A 57 -2.34 12.61 -2.67
CA ASP A 57 -3.13 13.52 -1.82
C ASP A 57 -4.63 13.50 -2.16
N GLY A 58 -5.15 12.29 -2.42
CA GLY A 58 -6.54 12.04 -2.80
C GLY A 58 -6.87 12.29 -4.28
N GLN A 59 -6.00 12.98 -5.03
CA GLN A 59 -6.19 13.25 -6.46
C GLN A 59 -5.68 12.07 -7.30
N PRO A 60 -6.41 11.64 -8.36
CA PRO A 60 -5.89 10.63 -9.26
C PRO A 60 -4.62 11.15 -9.95
N TYR A 61 -3.58 10.34 -9.97
CA TYR A 61 -2.36 10.68 -10.70
C TYR A 61 -2.65 10.69 -12.20
N VAL A 62 -2.33 11.79 -12.86
CA VAL A 62 -2.41 11.95 -14.31
C VAL A 62 -0.98 12.12 -14.83
N PRO A 63 -0.47 11.18 -15.64
CA PRO A 63 0.85 11.32 -16.23
C PRO A 63 0.88 12.59 -17.07
N VAL A 64 1.89 13.43 -16.85
CA VAL A 64 2.08 14.62 -17.69
C VAL A 64 2.64 14.12 -19.00
N PRO A 65 1.96 14.33 -20.14
CA PRO A 65 2.52 13.95 -21.42
C PRO A 65 3.82 14.72 -21.58
N VAL A 66 4.95 14.01 -21.54
CA VAL A 66 6.24 14.60 -21.89
C VAL A 66 6.05 15.10 -23.32
N PRO A 67 6.05 16.43 -23.55
CA PRO A 67 5.96 16.92 -24.91
C PRO A 67 7.11 16.26 -25.63
N ALA A 68 6.83 15.57 -26.75
CA ALA A 68 7.85 14.97 -27.57
C ALA A 68 8.89 16.06 -27.80
N GLY A 69 10.03 15.96 -27.11
CA GLY A 69 11.06 16.97 -27.19
C GLY A 69 11.40 17.14 -28.66
N PRO A 70 11.71 18.37 -29.12
CA PRO A 70 12.33 18.49 -30.42
C PRO A 70 13.50 17.49 -30.45
N PRO A 71 13.70 16.74 -31.54
CA PRO A 71 14.80 15.78 -31.63
C PRO A 71 16.08 16.46 -31.15
N ASP A 72 16.90 15.73 -30.38
CA ASP A 72 18.16 16.14 -29.71
C ASP A 72 19.23 16.79 -30.62
N ASP A 73 18.89 17.20 -31.85
CA ASP A 73 19.75 17.80 -32.87
C ASP A 73 19.90 19.34 -32.79
N VAL A 74 19.39 20.01 -31.76
CA VAL A 74 19.58 21.47 -31.63
C VAL A 74 20.25 21.86 -30.32
N VAL A 75 21.54 21.49 -30.24
CA VAL A 75 22.52 22.21 -29.42
C VAL A 75 23.00 23.44 -30.21
N GLU A 76 22.92 24.60 -29.56
CA GLU A 76 23.54 25.90 -29.91
C GLU A 76 23.02 26.63 -31.16
N LEU A 77 22.17 27.64 -30.95
CA LEU A 77 22.67 29.02 -31.09
C LEU A 77 21.75 30.01 -30.36
N LEU A 78 22.34 30.75 -29.43
CA LEU A 78 21.72 31.85 -28.71
C LEU A 78 21.24 32.95 -29.67
N GLY A 79 19.97 33.34 -29.51
CA GLY A 79 19.56 34.75 -29.52
C GLY A 79 19.15 35.35 -30.85
N VAL A 80 17.90 35.12 -31.28
CA VAL A 80 17.10 36.14 -32.00
C VAL A 80 15.65 36.04 -31.52
N TYR A 81 15.18 37.14 -30.93
CA TYR A 81 13.78 37.39 -30.62
C TYR A 81 13.02 37.57 -31.94
N GLN A 82 12.01 36.75 -32.23
CA GLN A 82 11.08 36.98 -33.34
C GLN A 82 9.64 36.95 -32.81
N PRO A 83 8.91 38.09 -32.84
CA PRO A 83 7.53 38.21 -32.36
C PRO A 83 6.51 37.59 -33.34
N PRO A 84 5.23 37.47 -32.94
CA PRO A 84 4.35 36.37 -33.31
C PRO A 84 3.73 36.52 -34.70
N ALA A 85 3.51 35.39 -35.36
CA ALA A 85 2.52 35.28 -36.43
C ALA A 85 1.35 34.44 -35.93
N GLU A 86 0.18 35.06 -36.03
CA GLU A 86 -1.13 34.60 -35.64
C GLU A 86 -1.64 33.49 -36.58
N ASP A 87 -2.66 32.78 -36.10
CA ASP A 87 -3.59 31.91 -36.84
C ASP A 87 -3.08 30.56 -37.40
N THR A 88 -3.48 29.47 -36.71
CA THR A 88 -4.48 28.55 -37.27
C THR A 88 -4.96 27.52 -36.23
N PRO A 89 -6.29 27.32 -36.06
CA PRO A 89 -6.84 26.18 -35.35
C PRO A 89 -6.90 24.96 -36.29
N THR A 90 -6.20 23.87 -35.95
CA THR A 90 -6.48 22.56 -36.55
C THR A 90 -6.78 21.56 -35.45
N ALA A 91 -8.07 21.35 -35.26
CA ALA A 91 -8.65 20.23 -34.54
C ALA A 91 -8.56 18.97 -35.41
N VAL A 92 -8.02 17.89 -34.87
CA VAL A 92 -8.25 16.46 -35.18
C VAL A 92 -7.31 15.67 -34.25
N SER A 93 -7.61 14.51 -33.69
CA SER A 93 -8.81 13.68 -33.61
C SER A 93 -8.61 12.82 -32.37
N ALA A 94 -9.69 12.57 -31.64
CA ALA A 94 -9.71 11.60 -30.56
C ALA A 94 -9.57 10.18 -31.15
N GLU A 95 -8.47 9.50 -30.86
CA GLU A 95 -8.38 8.05 -31.00
C GLU A 95 -8.58 7.41 -29.63
N THR A 96 -9.81 6.96 -29.42
CA THR A 96 -10.20 5.95 -28.44
C THR A 96 -9.44 4.66 -28.73
N VAL A 97 -8.42 4.36 -27.93
CA VAL A 97 -7.82 3.01 -27.89
C VAL A 97 -8.62 2.17 -26.91
N GLU A 98 -9.32 1.20 -27.48
CA GLU A 98 -10.10 0.19 -26.78
C GLU A 98 -9.28 -0.57 -25.74
N THR A 99 -9.92 -0.72 -24.59
CA THR A 99 -9.51 -1.53 -23.45
C THR A 99 -9.47 -3.00 -23.86
N SER A 100 -8.27 -3.56 -24.03
CA SER A 100 -8.08 -5.01 -24.11
C SER A 100 -7.93 -5.57 -22.70
N ALA A 101 -9.06 -5.99 -22.13
CA ALA A 101 -9.12 -6.73 -20.88
C ALA A 101 -8.69 -8.18 -21.14
N GLU A 102 -7.40 -8.46 -21.00
CA GLU A 102 -6.92 -9.84 -20.92
C GLU A 102 -7.26 -10.41 -19.54
N GLN A 103 -8.38 -11.13 -19.49
CA GLN A 103 -8.77 -11.97 -18.38
C GLN A 103 -7.80 -13.15 -18.30
N THR A 104 -6.69 -12.98 -17.60
CA THR A 104 -5.88 -14.10 -17.13
C THR A 104 -6.56 -14.70 -15.90
N GLY A 105 -6.97 -15.96 -16.05
CA GLY A 105 -7.84 -16.70 -15.16
C GLY A 105 -7.46 -16.63 -13.68
N VAL A 106 -8.49 -16.43 -12.87
CA VAL A 106 -8.43 -16.68 -11.43
C VAL A 106 -8.25 -18.20 -11.27
N PRO A 107 -7.15 -18.70 -10.66
CA PRO A 107 -7.09 -20.10 -10.31
C PRO A 107 -8.24 -20.39 -9.36
N GLU A 108 -9.08 -21.33 -9.78
CA GLU A 108 -10.17 -21.89 -9.01
C GLU A 108 -9.64 -22.22 -7.62
N ARG A 109 -10.12 -21.50 -6.60
CA ARG A 109 -9.81 -21.82 -5.22
C ARG A 109 -10.54 -23.11 -4.95
N THR A 110 -9.85 -24.24 -5.11
CA THR A 110 -10.29 -25.53 -4.59
C THR A 110 -10.74 -25.29 -3.16
N SER A 111 -12.05 -25.41 -2.96
CA SER A 111 -12.67 -25.27 -1.66
C SER A 111 -11.99 -26.26 -0.74
N THR A 112 -11.49 -25.78 0.40
CA THR A 112 -10.97 -26.62 1.46
C THR A 112 -11.98 -27.74 1.71
N PRO A 113 -11.61 -29.02 1.55
CA PRO A 113 -12.53 -30.10 1.84
C PRO A 113 -12.87 -30.03 3.33
N ASP A 114 -14.18 -30.05 3.58
CA ASP A 114 -14.91 -30.37 4.81
C ASP A 114 -14.26 -29.97 6.15
N GLY A 115 -14.98 -29.15 6.94
CA GLY A 115 -14.58 -28.68 8.27
C GLY A 115 -14.51 -29.77 9.36
N GLY A 116 -14.06 -30.97 8.98
CA GLY A 116 -13.68 -32.02 9.90
C GLY A 116 -12.50 -31.59 10.78
N PRO A 117 -12.38 -32.19 11.98
CA PRO A 117 -11.24 -31.93 12.86
C PRO A 117 -9.93 -32.25 12.12
N LEU A 118 -9.00 -31.29 12.17
CA LEU A 118 -7.70 -31.41 11.53
C LEU A 118 -6.99 -32.70 12.02
N PRO A 119 -6.33 -33.45 11.12
CA PRO A 119 -5.52 -34.59 11.54
C PRO A 119 -4.39 -34.13 12.47
N PRO A 120 -4.02 -34.94 13.48
CA PRO A 120 -2.90 -34.61 14.35
C PRO A 120 -1.61 -34.50 13.52
N LEU A 121 -0.85 -33.43 13.74
CA LEU A 121 0.43 -33.22 13.07
C LEU A 121 1.45 -34.29 13.52
N PRO A 122 2.27 -34.84 12.61
CA PRO A 122 3.32 -35.78 12.99
C PRO A 122 4.37 -35.08 13.85
N GLU A 123 4.95 -35.80 14.81
CA GLU A 123 5.97 -35.24 15.73
C GLU A 123 7.19 -34.70 14.98
N SER A 124 7.52 -35.28 13.82
CA SER A 124 8.59 -34.81 12.93
C SER A 124 8.33 -33.45 12.27
N ALA A 125 7.10 -32.92 12.35
CA ALA A 125 6.80 -31.56 11.90
C ALA A 125 7.32 -30.50 12.89
N TYR A 126 7.61 -30.90 14.12
CA TYR A 126 8.25 -30.06 15.11
C TYR A 126 9.76 -30.28 15.01
N SER A 127 10.50 -29.24 14.60
CA SER A 127 11.96 -29.29 14.60
C SER A 127 12.51 -29.40 16.02
N ASP A 128 13.63 -30.10 16.18
CA ASP A 128 14.37 -30.22 17.44
C ASP A 128 14.86 -28.85 18.00
N ASP A 129 14.92 -27.84 17.13
CA ASP A 129 15.24 -26.44 17.46
C ASP A 129 14.03 -25.63 17.97
N ALA A 130 12.86 -26.25 18.12
CA ALA A 130 11.68 -25.59 18.65
C ALA A 130 11.89 -25.23 20.13
N VAL A 131 12.12 -23.94 20.39
CA VAL A 131 12.16 -23.40 21.75
C VAL A 131 10.81 -23.66 22.43
N PRO A 132 10.77 -24.39 23.56
CA PRO A 132 9.55 -24.55 24.32
C PRO A 132 9.01 -23.17 24.70
N LEU A 133 7.79 -22.87 24.26
CA LEU A 133 7.07 -21.70 24.76
C LEU A 133 6.99 -21.84 26.28
N PRO A 134 7.30 -20.78 27.06
CA PRO A 134 7.14 -20.82 28.50
C PRO A 134 5.71 -21.26 28.80
N GLU A 135 5.58 -22.32 29.61
CA GLU A 135 4.29 -22.87 30.01
C GLU A 135 3.46 -21.72 30.58
N ALA A 136 2.34 -21.40 29.92
CA ALA A 136 1.51 -20.28 30.31
C ALA A 136 1.11 -20.46 31.77
N ASP A 137 1.54 -19.54 32.64
CA ASP A 137 1.14 -19.53 34.04
C ASP A 137 -0.39 -19.73 34.12
N PRO A 138 -0.88 -20.80 34.76
CA PRO A 138 -2.30 -21.11 34.81
C PRO A 138 -3.10 -20.09 35.63
N ALA A 139 -2.42 -19.13 36.25
CA ALA A 139 -2.99 -17.93 36.85
C ALA A 139 -3.44 -16.94 35.76
N GLY A 140 -4.42 -17.34 34.95
CA GLY A 140 -5.10 -16.43 34.03
C GLY A 140 -5.66 -15.22 34.76
N HIS A 141 -5.68 -14.07 34.11
CA HIS A 141 -6.22 -12.84 34.68
C HIS A 141 -7.74 -12.82 34.51
N GLN A 142 -8.50 -12.89 35.60
CA GLN A 142 -9.96 -12.91 35.57
C GLN A 142 -10.55 -11.50 35.70
N CYS A 143 -11.53 -11.16 34.86
CA CYS A 143 -12.27 -9.91 34.98
C CYS A 143 -13.29 -9.97 36.14
N ASP A 144 -13.26 -9.01 37.05
CA ASP A 144 -14.16 -8.94 38.20
C ASP A 144 -15.64 -8.70 37.83
N HIS A 145 -15.91 -8.08 36.68
CA HIS A 145 -17.28 -7.73 36.27
C HIS A 145 -18.03 -8.87 35.56
N CYS A 146 -17.33 -9.72 34.80
CA CYS A 146 -17.95 -10.77 34.01
C CYS A 146 -17.35 -12.17 34.21
N GLY A 147 -16.29 -12.30 35.02
CA GLY A 147 -15.65 -13.57 35.35
C GLY A 147 -14.82 -14.21 34.23
N ARG A 148 -14.61 -13.54 33.09
CA ARG A 148 -13.80 -14.07 31.98
C ARG A 148 -12.32 -14.08 32.33
N THR A 149 -11.64 -15.19 32.02
CA THR A 149 -10.19 -15.36 32.18
C THR A 149 -9.44 -15.02 30.89
N PHE A 150 -8.36 -14.26 31.03
CA PHE A 150 -7.49 -13.83 29.94
C PHE A 150 -6.07 -14.36 30.16
N GLY A 151 -5.41 -14.77 29.08
CA GLY A 151 -4.02 -15.24 29.12
C GLY A 151 -2.98 -14.13 29.35
N SER A 152 -3.40 -12.87 29.52
CA SER A 152 -2.50 -11.75 29.86
C SER A 152 -3.24 -10.59 30.52
N ALA A 153 -2.54 -9.84 31.37
CA ALA A 153 -3.06 -8.64 32.03
C ALA A 153 -3.49 -7.56 31.02
N ARG A 154 -2.76 -7.45 29.89
CA ARG A 154 -3.10 -6.52 28.80
C ARG A 154 -4.45 -6.86 28.16
N GLY A 155 -4.75 -8.15 27.99
CA GLY A 155 -6.03 -8.62 27.48
C GLY A 155 -7.19 -8.28 28.42
N LEU A 156 -7.02 -8.50 29.72
CA LEU A 156 -8.01 -8.10 30.73
C LEU A 156 -8.25 -6.60 30.71
N ASN A 157 -7.21 -5.77 30.70
CA ASN A 157 -7.36 -4.31 30.75
C ASN A 157 -8.12 -3.77 29.51
N ALA A 158 -7.78 -4.28 28.32
CA ALA A 158 -8.49 -3.93 27.09
C ALA A 158 -9.96 -4.37 27.15
N HIS A 159 -10.23 -5.57 27.70
CA HIS A 159 -11.57 -6.07 27.87
C HIS A 159 -12.40 -5.18 28.81
N THR A 160 -11.88 -4.82 29.99
CA THR A 160 -12.59 -3.95 30.93
C THR A 160 -12.97 -2.62 30.29
N ARG A 161 -12.06 -2.00 29.53
CA ARG A 161 -12.31 -0.75 28.80
C ARG A 161 -13.29 -0.85 27.64
N GLN A 162 -13.57 -2.03 27.12
CA GLN A 162 -14.47 -2.21 25.97
C GLN A 162 -15.85 -2.70 26.41
N ALA A 163 -15.88 -3.62 27.38
CA ALA A 163 -17.10 -4.27 27.83
C ALA A 163 -17.72 -3.60 29.08
N HIS A 164 -16.93 -2.85 29.84
CA HIS A 164 -17.33 -2.27 31.13
C HIS A 164 -17.04 -0.76 31.22
N THR A 165 -17.04 -0.06 30.08
CA THR A 165 -16.71 1.37 30.02
C THR A 165 -17.84 2.32 30.42
N ASP A 166 -18.93 1.81 30.98
CA ASP A 166 -20.13 2.59 31.36
C ASP A 166 -20.19 2.90 32.85
N SER A 167 -19.07 3.32 33.44
CA SER A 167 -19.04 3.92 34.77
C SER A 167 -17.79 4.78 34.83
N GLU A 168 -17.86 5.93 35.51
CA GLU A 168 -16.83 6.99 35.63
C GLU A 168 -16.97 8.12 34.59
N GLY A 169 -18.16 8.76 34.59
CA GLY A 169 -18.36 10.15 34.20
C GLY A 169 -18.97 10.92 35.36
#